data_AF-A0A844ML26-F1
#
_entry.id   AF-A0A844ML26-F1
#
_cell.length_a   1.000
_cell.length_b   1.000
_cell.length_c   1.000
_cell.angle_alpha   90.00
_cell.angle_beta   90.00
_cell.angle_gamma   90.00
#
_symmetry.space_group_name_H-M   'P 1'
#
loop_
_entity.id
_entity.type
_entity.pdbx_description
1 polymer ?
#
loop_
_entity_poly.entity_id
_entity_poly.type
_entity_poly.pdbx_seq_one_letter_code
_entity_poly.pdbx_strand_id
1 'polypeptide(L)'
;MLQSSGYANAAPEPTANFPDTADHWAQPFIEALAERNIVTGYLDGTYRPNRPVNRDEFAAVLRQAFHQNQERRIASGSVYKDVQAGYWAASAIEEAYEAGFMHGYPGGYFKPQQPVSRVEVLVSLTQNLNLKKSTPQATTQPAKSQRATKLFFFPLAMTSLMQPMVAAKAAKTAPQPPASVVVSNYYTDADKIPQYAVDNVAAATQAALVVNYPNTRILNPNKNATRGDIAAFVHQALVNQGRLEPLQSTRPASNYIVGRSIDR
;
A
#
# COMPACT_ATOMS: atom_id res chain seq x y z
N MET A 1 17.21 22.83 52.79
CA MET A 1 17.08 23.16 51.36
C MET A 1 17.14 21.87 50.57
N LEU A 2 16.02 21.43 50.02
CA LEU A 2 15.91 20.23 49.17
C LEU A 2 16.34 20.63 47.76
N GLN A 3 17.35 19.96 47.19
CA GLN A 3 17.71 20.13 45.78
C GLN A 3 16.84 19.20 44.92
N SER A 4 16.12 19.82 43.99
CA SER A 4 15.25 19.21 42.99
C SER A 4 16.04 18.40 41.98
N SER A 5 15.86 17.07 41.98
CA SER A 5 16.30 16.20 40.89
C SER A 5 15.33 16.33 39.72
N GLY A 6 15.70 17.16 38.74
CA GLY A 6 15.03 17.21 37.44
C GLY A 6 15.48 16.04 36.57
N TYR A 7 14.70 14.96 36.54
CA TYR A 7 14.82 13.95 35.49
C TYR A 7 14.04 14.45 34.28
N ALA A 8 14.76 15.05 33.32
CA ALA A 8 14.26 15.16 31.97
C ALA A 8 14.14 13.72 31.43
N ASN A 9 12.91 13.22 31.30
CA ASN A 9 12.63 11.98 30.58
C ASN A 9 13.01 12.18 29.11
N ALA A 10 14.21 11.74 28.72
CA ALA A 10 14.55 11.55 27.31
C ALA A 10 13.60 10.49 26.73
N ALA A 11 12.99 10.78 25.58
CA ALA A 11 12.22 9.79 24.85
C ALA A 11 13.12 8.58 24.53
N PRO A 12 12.61 7.33 24.60
CA PRO A 12 13.42 6.16 24.28
C PRO A 12 13.93 6.27 22.83
N GLU A 13 15.23 6.09 22.66
CA GLU A 13 15.88 6.04 21.34
C GLU A 13 15.26 4.94 20.46
N PRO A 14 15.20 5.10 19.13
CA PRO A 14 14.64 4.09 18.24
C PRO A 14 15.41 2.76 18.35
N THR A 15 14.81 1.74 18.96
CA THR A 15 15.39 0.40 18.99
C THR A 15 15.08 -0.32 17.68
N ALA A 16 16.05 -0.34 16.76
CA ALA A 16 15.91 -1.05 15.50
C ALA A 16 16.01 -2.58 15.65
N ASN A 17 16.62 -3.06 16.74
CA ASN A 17 16.89 -4.47 16.97
C ASN A 17 15.99 -5.05 18.07
N PHE A 18 15.17 -6.04 17.72
CA PHE A 18 14.23 -6.68 18.63
C PHE A 18 14.62 -8.14 18.86
N PRO A 19 14.83 -8.60 20.11
CA PRO A 19 15.30 -9.96 20.39
C PRO A 19 14.40 -11.05 19.81
N ASP A 20 13.08 -10.84 19.80
CA ASP A 20 12.08 -11.79 19.28
C ASP A 20 11.96 -11.79 17.74
N THR A 21 12.83 -11.06 17.04
CA THR A 21 12.90 -11.04 15.58
C THR A 21 14.17 -11.68 15.01
N ALA A 22 15.15 -12.07 15.83
CA ALA A 22 16.48 -12.50 15.37
C ALA A 22 16.48 -13.63 14.33
N ASP A 23 15.52 -14.56 14.41
CA ASP A 23 15.36 -15.66 13.44
C ASP A 23 14.06 -15.54 12.62
N HIS A 24 13.42 -14.37 12.67
CA HIS A 24 12.14 -14.15 12.00
C HIS A 24 12.34 -13.67 10.57
N TRP A 25 11.63 -14.28 9.61
CA TRP A 25 11.75 -13.95 8.17
C TRP A 25 11.55 -12.46 7.86
N ALA A 26 10.74 -11.77 8.66
CA ALA A 26 10.42 -10.36 8.48
C ALA A 26 11.44 -9.39 9.10
N GLN A 27 12.43 -9.89 9.84
CA GLN A 27 13.41 -9.08 10.58
C GLN A 27 13.99 -7.91 9.78
N PRO A 28 14.57 -8.10 8.58
CA PRO A 28 15.19 -6.98 7.87
C PRO A 28 14.19 -5.90 7.44
N PHE A 29 12.93 -6.26 7.20
CA PHE A 29 11.88 -5.26 6.92
C PHE A 29 11.52 -4.48 8.19
N ILE A 30 11.43 -5.18 9.33
CA ILE A 30 11.13 -4.59 10.63
C ILE A 30 12.23 -3.61 11.04
N GLU A 31 13.50 -4.03 10.97
CA GLU A 31 14.67 -3.21 11.28
C GLU A 31 14.66 -1.91 10.46
N ALA A 32 14.53 -2.01 9.14
CA ALA A 32 14.55 -0.87 8.24
C ALA A 32 13.42 0.14 8.52
N LEU A 33 12.23 -0.33 8.91
CA LEU A 33 11.12 0.54 9.28
C LEU A 33 11.28 1.13 10.69
N ALA A 34 11.82 0.37 11.64
CA ALA A 34 12.05 0.81 13.02
C ALA A 34 13.13 1.90 13.10
N GLU A 35 14.21 1.79 12.33
CA GLU A 35 15.24 2.83 12.17
C GLU A 35 14.68 4.20 11.75
N ARG A 36 13.51 4.20 11.11
CA ARG A 36 12.84 5.39 10.58
C ARG A 36 11.62 5.80 11.40
N ASN A 37 11.45 5.17 12.57
CA ASN A 37 10.29 5.36 13.45
C ASN A 37 8.95 5.07 12.76
N ILE A 38 8.92 4.23 11.73
CA ILE A 38 7.67 3.85 11.03
C ILE A 38 6.89 2.79 11.81
N VAL A 39 7.62 1.87 12.43
CA VAL A 39 7.07 0.88 13.35
C VAL A 39 7.85 0.94 14.66
N THR A 40 7.17 0.63 15.75
CA THR A 40 7.76 0.63 17.09
C THR A 40 7.46 -0.69 17.80
N GLY A 41 8.37 -1.12 18.67
CA GLY A 41 8.16 -2.26 19.55
C GLY A 41 7.32 -1.94 20.78
N TYR A 42 7.22 -2.90 21.69
CA TYR A 42 6.56 -2.76 22.98
C TYR A 42 7.56 -2.28 24.04
N LEU A 43 7.01 -1.81 25.18
CA LEU A 43 7.81 -1.34 26.32
C LEU A 43 8.74 -2.42 26.91
N ASP A 44 8.45 -3.70 26.66
CA ASP A 44 9.28 -4.83 27.08
C ASP A 44 10.46 -5.11 26.10
N GLY A 45 10.64 -4.27 25.08
CA GLY A 45 11.70 -4.41 24.08
C GLY A 45 11.41 -5.41 22.97
N THR A 46 10.21 -6.01 22.91
CA THR A 46 9.81 -6.96 21.85
C THR A 46 9.12 -6.26 20.67
N TYR A 47 9.08 -6.90 19.50
CA TYR A 47 8.28 -6.44 18.36
C TYR A 47 6.99 -7.23 18.15
N ARG A 48 6.96 -8.49 18.55
CA ARG A 48 5.87 -9.47 18.38
C ARG A 48 5.46 -9.65 16.92
N PRO A 49 6.37 -10.08 16.03
CA PRO A 49 6.15 -10.08 14.58
C PRO A 49 4.99 -10.98 14.12
N ASN A 50 4.63 -11.99 14.91
CA ASN A 50 3.53 -12.91 14.61
C ASN A 50 2.15 -12.44 15.09
N ARG A 51 2.07 -11.32 15.83
CA ARG A 51 0.79 -10.81 16.33
C ARG A 51 -0.03 -10.24 15.18
N PRO A 52 -1.33 -10.57 15.06
CA PRO A 52 -2.25 -9.86 14.17
C PRO A 52 -2.27 -8.35 14.46
N VAL A 53 -2.53 -7.57 13.40
CA VAL A 53 -2.66 -6.11 13.46
C VAL A 53 -4.11 -5.71 13.26
N ASN A 54 -4.58 -4.81 14.11
CA ASN A 54 -5.91 -4.22 13.99
C ASN A 54 -5.94 -3.06 12.98
N ARG A 55 -7.12 -2.72 12.49
CA ARG A 55 -7.29 -1.67 11.46
C ARG A 55 -6.84 -0.28 11.94
N ASP A 56 -7.04 0.04 13.21
CA ASP A 56 -6.54 1.28 13.85
C ASP A 56 -5.01 1.36 13.88
N GLU A 57 -4.35 0.27 14.25
CA GLU A 57 -2.90 0.14 14.28
C GLU A 57 -2.32 0.21 12.87
N PHE A 58 -2.97 -0.43 11.90
CA PHE A 58 -2.56 -0.32 10.50
C PHE A 58 -2.69 1.13 10.00
N ALA A 59 -3.77 1.84 10.33
CA ALA A 59 -3.92 3.27 10.00
C ALA A 59 -2.79 4.12 10.61
N ALA A 60 -2.37 3.84 11.84
CA ALA A 60 -1.24 4.52 12.47
C ALA A 60 0.09 4.26 11.74
N VAL A 61 0.33 3.02 11.30
CA VAL A 61 1.50 2.69 10.48
C VAL A 61 1.45 3.41 9.14
N LEU A 62 0.29 3.47 8.48
CA LEU A 62 0.12 4.20 7.23
C LEU A 62 0.41 5.70 7.38
N ARG A 63 -0.12 6.33 8.43
CA ARG A 63 0.15 7.75 8.75
C ARG A 63 1.64 8.01 8.87
N GLN A 64 2.35 7.15 9.62
CA GLN A 64 3.77 7.31 9.85
C GLN A 64 4.62 7.00 8.60
N ALA A 65 4.18 6.03 7.79
CA ALA A 65 4.88 5.65 6.58
C ALA A 65 4.66 6.66 5.43
N PHE A 66 3.47 7.22 5.28
CA PHE A 66 3.05 7.99 4.10
C PHE A 66 2.53 9.37 4.49
N HIS A 67 3.36 10.38 4.27
CA HIS A 67 2.99 11.78 4.40
C HIS A 67 2.60 12.31 3.02
N GLN A 68 1.39 12.00 2.56
CA GLN A 68 0.92 12.36 1.22
C GLN A 68 -0.18 13.43 1.26
N ASN A 69 -0.40 14.05 0.10
CA ASN A 69 -1.45 15.06 -0.08
C ASN A 69 -2.84 14.42 0.11
N GLN A 70 -3.75 15.15 0.76
CA GLN A 70 -5.13 14.72 0.99
C GLN A 70 -5.87 14.55 -0.34
N GLU A 71 -6.37 13.33 -0.61
CA GLU A 71 -7.20 13.02 -1.79
C GLU A 71 -8.69 13.27 -1.53
N ARG A 72 -9.12 13.08 -0.27
CA ARG A 72 -10.49 13.31 0.21
C ARG A 72 -10.48 14.41 1.27
N ARG A 73 -11.61 15.10 1.41
CA ARG A 73 -11.84 16.12 2.44
C ARG A 73 -12.91 15.65 3.41
N ILE A 74 -12.64 15.76 4.70
CA ILE A 74 -13.65 15.56 5.75
C ILE A 74 -14.30 16.91 6.06
N ALA A 75 -15.62 17.01 5.90
CA ALA A 75 -16.37 18.11 6.48
C ALA A 75 -16.47 17.90 8.00
N SER A 76 -16.14 18.94 8.78
CA SER A 76 -16.00 18.94 10.25
C SER A 76 -16.76 17.83 10.99
N GLY A 77 -16.04 17.03 11.80
CA GLY A 77 -16.56 15.92 12.59
C GLY A 77 -15.86 14.59 12.29
N SER A 78 -16.14 13.55 13.10
CA SER A 78 -15.64 12.20 12.85
C SER A 78 -16.36 11.56 11.66
N VAL A 79 -15.60 10.90 10.78
CA VAL A 79 -16.13 10.18 9.61
C VAL A 79 -16.93 8.94 10.01
N TYR A 80 -16.63 8.36 11.18
CA TYR A 80 -17.11 7.04 11.56
C TYR A 80 -17.79 7.04 12.93
N LYS A 81 -18.93 6.35 13.01
CA LYS A 81 -19.78 6.29 14.22
C LYS A 81 -19.13 5.55 15.39
N ASP A 82 -18.20 4.65 15.10
CA ASP A 82 -17.46 3.83 16.06
C ASP A 82 -16.05 4.36 16.34
N VAL A 83 -15.75 5.59 15.90
CA VAL A 83 -14.50 6.29 16.21
C VAL A 83 -14.84 7.57 16.95
N GLN A 84 -14.75 7.50 18.28
CA GLN A 84 -15.02 8.62 19.17
C GLN A 84 -13.94 9.70 19.07
N ALA A 85 -14.33 10.95 19.33
CA ALA A 85 -13.38 12.06 19.47
C ALA A 85 -12.38 11.76 20.60
N GLY A 86 -11.09 12.01 20.36
CA GLY A 86 -10.02 11.72 21.32
C GLY A 86 -9.58 10.24 21.38
N TYR A 87 -10.17 9.35 20.57
CA TYR A 87 -9.60 8.02 20.39
C TYR A 87 -8.17 8.12 19.83
N TRP A 88 -7.24 7.34 20.38
CA TRP A 88 -5.80 7.47 20.10
C TRP A 88 -5.47 7.38 18.59
N ALA A 89 -6.23 6.58 17.84
CA ALA A 89 -6.07 6.42 16.40
C ALA A 89 -7.02 7.28 15.56
N ALA A 90 -7.86 8.13 16.15
CA ALA A 90 -8.86 8.91 15.42
C ALA A 90 -8.23 9.68 14.25
N SER A 91 -7.19 10.48 14.51
CA SER A 91 -6.49 11.23 13.45
C SER A 91 -5.81 10.30 12.44
N ALA A 92 -5.22 9.19 12.87
CA ALA A 92 -4.60 8.24 11.95
C ALA A 92 -5.63 7.59 11.02
N ILE A 93 -6.81 7.27 11.53
CA ILE A 93 -7.93 6.72 10.77
C ILE A 93 -8.48 7.75 9.77
N GLU A 94 -8.65 8.99 10.22
CA GLU A 94 -9.11 10.09 9.38
C GLU A 94 -8.09 10.40 8.28
N GLU A 95 -6.80 10.49 8.59
CA GLU A 95 -5.74 10.74 7.61
C GLU A 95 -5.59 9.57 6.63
N ALA A 96 -5.64 8.31 7.10
CA ALA A 96 -5.62 7.15 6.22
C ALA A 96 -6.86 7.11 5.30
N TYR A 97 -8.00 7.62 5.78
CA TYR A 97 -9.15 7.89 4.93
C TYR A 97 -8.84 9.06 3.98
N GLU A 98 -8.47 10.24 4.41
CA GLU A 98 -8.22 11.38 3.52
C GLU A 98 -7.20 11.09 2.43
N ALA A 99 -6.15 10.33 2.74
CA ALA A 99 -5.15 9.90 1.78
C ALA A 99 -5.61 8.76 0.85
N GLY A 100 -6.81 8.21 0.98
CA GLY A 100 -7.29 7.15 0.07
C GLY A 100 -6.84 5.72 0.44
N PHE A 101 -6.00 5.54 1.46
CA PHE A 101 -5.49 4.22 1.86
C PHE A 101 -6.58 3.32 2.45
N MET A 102 -7.47 3.86 3.27
CA MET A 102 -8.46 3.05 3.99
C MET A 102 -9.88 3.55 3.78
N HIS A 103 -10.82 2.62 3.81
CA HIS A 103 -12.25 2.89 3.75
C HIS A 103 -12.94 2.24 4.95
N GLY A 104 -14.04 2.84 5.40
CA GLY A 104 -14.95 2.18 6.32
C GLY A 104 -15.87 1.18 5.62
N TYR A 105 -16.68 0.53 6.45
CA TYR A 105 -17.73 -0.39 6.06
C TYR A 105 -19.07 0.33 5.89
N PRO A 106 -20.03 -0.28 5.16
CA PRO A 106 -21.39 0.23 5.07
C PRO A 106 -21.99 0.56 6.43
N GLY A 107 -22.80 1.62 6.49
CA GLY A 107 -23.41 2.11 7.73
C GLY A 107 -22.58 3.15 8.50
N GLY A 108 -21.38 3.48 8.01
CA GLY A 108 -20.52 4.52 8.59
C GLY A 108 -19.64 4.02 9.74
N TYR A 109 -19.11 2.79 9.63
CA TYR A 109 -18.28 2.15 10.65
C TYR A 109 -16.86 1.90 10.13
N PHE A 110 -15.85 2.10 10.97
CA PHE A 110 -14.46 1.78 10.62
C PHE A 110 -14.01 0.41 11.14
N LYS A 111 -14.58 -0.03 12.27
CA LYS A 111 -14.22 -1.23 13.04
C LYS A 111 -12.75 -1.24 13.46
N PRO A 112 -12.31 -0.26 14.28
CA PRO A 112 -10.90 -0.06 14.59
C PRO A 112 -10.22 -1.30 15.19
N GLN A 113 -10.91 -2.03 16.07
CA GLN A 113 -10.37 -3.21 16.75
C GLN A 113 -10.47 -4.51 15.93
N GLN A 114 -10.98 -4.47 14.70
CA GLN A 114 -11.01 -5.65 13.85
C GLN A 114 -9.61 -5.89 13.24
N PRO A 115 -9.09 -7.13 13.26
CA PRO A 115 -7.88 -7.48 12.54
C PRO A 115 -8.01 -7.20 11.04
N VAL A 116 -6.95 -6.67 10.42
CA VAL A 116 -6.88 -6.47 8.97
C VAL A 116 -6.37 -7.73 8.29
N SER A 117 -6.97 -8.14 7.17
CA SER A 117 -6.51 -9.27 6.37
C SER A 117 -5.34 -8.88 5.45
N ARG A 118 -4.54 -9.88 5.02
CA ARG A 118 -3.44 -9.66 4.07
C ARG A 118 -3.91 -8.98 2.78
N VAL A 119 -5.06 -9.38 2.25
CA VAL A 119 -5.60 -8.79 1.02
C VAL A 119 -6.06 -7.34 1.22
N GLU A 120 -6.67 -7.01 2.36
CA GLU A 120 -7.06 -5.63 2.67
C GLU A 120 -5.85 -4.70 2.77
N VAL A 121 -4.71 -5.18 3.29
CA VAL A 121 -3.46 -4.40 3.34
C VAL A 121 -2.93 -4.12 1.93
N LEU A 122 -2.92 -5.12 1.05
CA LEU A 122 -2.47 -4.94 -0.34
C LEU A 122 -3.40 -4.01 -1.12
N VAL A 123 -4.71 -4.16 -0.96
CA VAL A 123 -5.70 -3.25 -1.55
C VAL A 123 -5.47 -1.82 -1.06
N SER A 124 -5.26 -1.64 0.25
CA SER A 124 -5.00 -0.33 0.85
C SER A 124 -3.77 0.35 0.26
N LEU A 125 -2.64 -0.36 0.18
CA LEU A 125 -1.40 0.19 -0.39
C LEU A 125 -1.54 0.50 -1.87
N THR A 126 -2.08 -0.43 -2.67
CA THR A 126 -2.17 -0.26 -4.13
C THR A 126 -3.11 0.86 -4.59
N GLN A 127 -4.19 1.14 -3.83
CA GLN A 127 -5.15 2.19 -4.17
C GLN A 127 -4.51 3.57 -4.22
N ASN A 128 -3.64 3.88 -3.26
CA ASN A 128 -3.01 5.19 -3.16
C ASN A 128 -1.69 5.28 -3.93
N LEU A 129 -0.90 4.20 -4.01
CA LEU A 129 0.43 4.25 -4.64
C LEU A 129 0.39 4.52 -6.15
N ASN A 130 -0.81 4.70 -6.74
CA ASN A 130 -1.04 4.97 -8.16
C ASN A 130 -0.28 3.97 -9.06
N LEU A 131 -0.12 2.73 -8.59
CA LEU A 131 0.49 1.64 -9.35
C LEU A 131 -0.30 1.55 -10.66
N LYS A 132 0.36 1.90 -11.78
CA LYS A 132 -0.25 2.18 -13.09
C LYS A 132 -1.58 1.45 -13.26
N LYS A 133 -2.69 2.19 -13.12
CA LYS A 133 -4.05 1.67 -13.30
C LYS A 133 -4.10 0.88 -14.61
N SER A 134 -4.06 -0.45 -14.52
CA SER A 134 -4.51 -1.33 -15.59
C SER A 134 -5.95 -0.92 -15.84
N THR A 135 -6.19 -0.30 -17.00
CA THR A 135 -7.53 0.15 -17.38
C THR A 135 -8.47 -1.04 -17.32
N PRO A 136 -9.59 -0.97 -16.58
CA PRO A 136 -10.61 -2.01 -16.63
C PRO A 136 -11.04 -2.18 -18.10
N GLN A 137 -10.86 -3.37 -18.64
CA GLN A 137 -11.35 -3.70 -19.97
C GLN A 137 -12.87 -3.58 -19.92
N ALA A 138 -13.40 -2.53 -20.56
CA ALA A 138 -14.82 -2.33 -20.73
C ALA A 138 -15.43 -3.62 -21.28
N THR A 139 -16.39 -4.18 -20.55
CA THR A 139 -17.27 -5.23 -21.05
C THR A 139 -17.96 -4.69 -22.31
N THR A 140 -17.56 -5.23 -23.46
CA THR A 140 -18.17 -4.92 -24.76
C THR A 140 -19.63 -5.36 -24.77
N GLN A 141 -20.51 -4.40 -24.48
CA GLN A 141 -21.91 -4.43 -24.88
C GLN A 141 -21.97 -3.81 -26.30
N PRO A 142 -22.57 -4.46 -27.30
CA PRO A 142 -22.51 -3.95 -28.67
C PRO A 142 -23.40 -2.71 -28.81
N ALA A 143 -22.77 -1.53 -28.95
CA ALA A 143 -23.45 -0.28 -29.27
C ALA A 143 -23.84 -0.25 -30.75
N LYS A 144 -25.13 0.00 -31.03
CA LYS A 144 -25.69 0.15 -32.37
C LYS A 144 -25.09 1.37 -33.08
N SER A 145 -24.64 1.14 -34.30
CA SER A 145 -24.18 2.13 -35.29
C SER A 145 -25.13 3.33 -35.43
N GLN A 146 -24.59 4.54 -35.24
CA GLN A 146 -25.20 5.77 -35.74
C GLN A 146 -24.21 6.48 -36.69
N ARG A 147 -24.77 6.88 -37.83
CA ARG A 147 -24.12 7.32 -39.07
C ARG A 147 -23.29 8.61 -38.93
N ALA A 148 -22.25 8.68 -39.77
CA ALA A 148 -21.41 9.84 -40.03
C ALA A 148 -22.13 10.94 -40.83
N THR A 149 -21.74 12.20 -40.57
CA THR A 149 -21.91 13.30 -41.53
C THR A 149 -20.66 14.20 -41.53
N LYS A 150 -19.95 14.18 -42.66
CA LYS A 150 -18.92 15.13 -43.18
C LYS A 150 -19.52 16.54 -43.31
N LEU A 151 -18.86 17.70 -43.44
CA LEU A 151 -17.49 18.24 -43.59
C LEU A 151 -17.72 19.75 -43.82
N PHE A 152 -16.90 20.70 -43.35
CA PHE A 152 -16.69 21.98 -44.07
C PHE A 152 -15.37 22.68 -43.69
N PHE A 153 -14.63 23.11 -44.72
CA PHE A 153 -13.41 23.94 -44.80
C PHE A 153 -13.76 25.46 -44.69
N PHE A 154 -12.91 26.46 -44.42
CA PHE A 154 -11.64 26.94 -45.03
C PHE A 154 -11.07 28.17 -44.20
N PRO A 155 -9.97 28.90 -44.55
CA PRO A 155 -8.80 29.17 -43.69
C PRO A 155 -8.56 30.66 -43.29
N LEU A 156 -7.51 30.96 -42.51
CA LEU A 156 -6.52 32.04 -42.79
C LEU A 156 -5.29 31.94 -41.86
N ALA A 157 -4.14 32.38 -42.38
CA ALA A 157 -2.79 32.15 -41.87
C ALA A 157 -2.42 32.93 -40.60
N MET A 158 -1.61 32.30 -39.74
CA MET A 158 -0.65 32.98 -38.86
C MET A 158 0.69 32.27 -38.96
N THR A 159 1.66 32.95 -39.56
CA THR A 159 3.09 32.62 -39.48
C THR A 159 3.54 32.75 -38.03
N SER A 160 3.59 31.62 -37.32
CA SER A 160 4.28 31.49 -36.04
C SER A 160 5.33 30.39 -36.17
N LEU A 161 6.52 30.71 -35.68
CA LEU A 161 7.69 29.84 -35.58
C LEU A 161 7.31 28.44 -35.08
N MET A 162 7.41 27.42 -35.94
CA MET A 162 7.38 26.02 -35.50
C MET A 162 8.70 25.69 -34.82
N GLN A 163 8.71 25.75 -33.49
CA GLN A 163 9.58 24.85 -32.72
C GLN A 163 9.12 23.42 -33.01
N PRO A 164 10.02 22.42 -33.09
CA PRO A 164 9.59 21.04 -32.99
C PRO A 164 9.03 20.85 -31.58
N MET A 165 7.71 20.96 -31.43
CA MET A 165 7.05 20.27 -30.33
C MET A 165 7.35 18.81 -30.55
N VAL A 166 8.30 18.29 -29.76
CA VAL A 166 8.35 16.87 -29.45
C VAL A 166 7.02 16.57 -28.75
N ALA A 167 5.99 16.32 -29.55
CA ALA A 167 4.78 15.69 -29.07
C ALA A 167 5.26 14.37 -28.46
N ALA A 168 5.29 14.30 -27.13
CA ALA A 168 5.43 13.05 -26.42
C ALA A 168 4.28 12.16 -26.90
N LYS A 169 4.57 11.32 -27.88
CA LYS A 169 3.68 10.26 -28.35
C LYS A 169 3.37 9.45 -27.10
N ALA A 170 2.16 9.59 -26.57
CA ALA A 170 1.67 8.73 -25.51
C ALA A 170 1.98 7.30 -25.94
N ALA A 171 2.97 6.67 -25.29
CA ALA A 171 3.34 5.31 -25.58
C ALA A 171 2.07 4.50 -25.33
N LYS A 172 1.47 3.96 -26.39
CA LYS A 172 0.44 2.93 -26.27
C LYS A 172 1.11 1.78 -25.54
N THR A 173 0.92 1.71 -24.23
CA THR A 173 1.37 0.61 -23.41
C THR A 173 0.86 -0.68 -24.05
N ALA A 174 1.75 -1.64 -24.25
CA ALA A 174 1.36 -2.97 -24.71
C ALA A 174 0.21 -3.50 -23.81
N PRO A 175 -0.76 -4.25 -24.37
CA PRO A 175 -1.87 -4.78 -23.58
C PRO A 175 -1.30 -5.55 -22.39
N GLN A 176 -1.60 -5.09 -21.17
CA GLN A 176 -1.26 -5.86 -19.97
C GLN A 176 -2.15 -7.11 -19.94
N PRO A 177 -1.62 -8.26 -19.48
CA PRO A 177 -2.47 -9.43 -19.27
C PRO A 177 -3.62 -9.07 -18.30
N PRO A 178 -4.80 -9.68 -18.45
CA PRO A 178 -5.88 -9.50 -17.48
C PRO A 178 -5.40 -9.80 -16.06
N ALA A 179 -5.83 -9.00 -15.07
CA ALA A 179 -5.40 -9.16 -13.68
C ALA A 179 -5.68 -10.57 -13.12
N SER A 180 -6.83 -11.16 -13.50
CA SER A 180 -7.19 -12.53 -13.15
C SER A 180 -6.15 -13.56 -13.61
N VAL A 181 -5.60 -13.38 -14.81
CA VAL A 181 -4.56 -14.25 -15.36
C VAL A 181 -3.24 -14.09 -14.62
N VAL A 182 -2.90 -12.85 -14.23
CA VAL A 182 -1.70 -12.57 -13.42
C VAL A 182 -1.77 -13.34 -12.11
N VAL A 183 -2.88 -13.20 -11.37
CA VAL A 183 -3.01 -13.86 -10.06
C VAL A 183 -3.10 -15.37 -10.17
N SER A 184 -3.85 -15.92 -11.15
CA SER A 184 -4.00 -17.38 -11.31
C SER A 184 -2.73 -18.07 -11.74
N ASN A 185 -1.87 -17.41 -12.52
CA ASN A 185 -0.60 -17.98 -12.96
C ASN A 185 0.45 -17.98 -11.84
N TYR A 186 0.32 -17.08 -10.86
CA TYR A 186 1.32 -16.90 -9.82
C TYR A 186 0.94 -17.60 -8.51
N TYR A 187 -0.30 -17.42 -8.04
CA TYR A 187 -0.76 -17.92 -6.75
C TYR A 187 -1.54 -19.22 -6.87
N THR A 188 -1.16 -20.20 -6.06
CA THR A 188 -1.84 -21.50 -5.97
C THR A 188 -3.20 -21.40 -5.27
N ASP A 189 -3.42 -20.36 -4.47
CA ASP A 189 -4.66 -20.05 -3.77
C ASP A 189 -5.37 -18.82 -4.35
N ALA A 190 -5.19 -18.57 -5.65
CA ALA A 190 -5.79 -17.43 -6.35
C ALA A 190 -7.33 -17.43 -6.29
N ASP A 191 -7.95 -18.60 -6.19
CA ASP A 191 -9.40 -18.79 -6.01
C ASP A 191 -9.93 -18.19 -4.70
N LYS A 192 -9.06 -17.99 -3.69
CA LYS A 192 -9.42 -17.37 -2.41
C LYS A 192 -9.35 -15.85 -2.44
N ILE A 193 -8.84 -15.25 -3.51
CA ILE A 193 -8.74 -13.79 -3.65
C ILE A 193 -10.15 -13.25 -3.95
N PRO A 194 -10.69 -12.36 -3.09
CA PRO A 194 -11.98 -11.75 -3.36
C PRO A 194 -11.98 -10.99 -4.69
N GLN A 195 -13.09 -11.07 -5.45
CA GLN A 195 -13.18 -10.47 -6.79
C GLN A 195 -12.83 -8.97 -6.80
N TYR A 196 -13.22 -8.21 -5.77
CA TYR A 196 -12.93 -6.78 -5.66
C TYR A 196 -11.42 -6.47 -5.52
N ALA A 197 -10.60 -7.45 -5.15
CA ALA A 197 -9.18 -7.29 -4.87
C ALA A 197 -8.28 -7.81 -6.00
N VAL A 198 -8.84 -8.48 -7.02
CA VAL A 198 -8.05 -9.15 -8.07
C VAL A 198 -7.12 -8.16 -8.80
N ASP A 199 -7.64 -7.00 -9.20
CA ASP A 199 -6.86 -5.96 -9.88
C ASP A 199 -5.73 -5.43 -8.99
N ASN A 200 -6.04 -5.13 -7.73
CA ASN A 200 -5.09 -4.63 -6.75
C ASN A 200 -3.99 -5.64 -6.44
N VAL A 201 -4.34 -6.92 -6.26
CA VAL A 201 -3.36 -7.99 -6.00
C VAL A 201 -2.48 -8.21 -7.22
N ALA A 202 -3.05 -8.22 -8.44
CA ALA A 202 -2.26 -8.31 -9.67
C ALA A 202 -1.25 -7.15 -9.78
N ALA A 203 -1.70 -5.92 -9.54
CA ALA A 203 -0.84 -4.74 -9.55
C ALA A 203 0.26 -4.83 -8.47
N ALA A 204 -0.08 -5.24 -7.24
CA ALA A 204 0.88 -5.44 -6.17
C ALA A 204 1.93 -6.51 -6.52
N THR A 205 1.49 -7.59 -7.16
CA THR A 205 2.36 -8.69 -7.62
C THR A 205 3.37 -8.17 -8.64
N GLN A 206 2.89 -7.44 -9.65
CA GLN A 206 3.72 -6.89 -10.72
C GLN A 206 4.68 -5.79 -10.24
N ALA A 207 4.29 -5.04 -9.21
CA ALA A 207 5.08 -3.96 -8.63
C ALA A 207 6.06 -4.44 -7.53
N ALA A 208 6.15 -5.75 -7.30
CA ALA A 208 6.97 -6.37 -6.26
C ALA A 208 6.63 -5.93 -4.81
N LEU A 209 5.36 -5.62 -4.55
CA LEU A 209 4.87 -5.25 -3.22
C LEU A 209 4.55 -6.45 -2.34
N VAL A 210 4.18 -7.57 -2.96
CA VAL A 210 3.76 -8.76 -2.22
C VAL A 210 4.99 -9.47 -1.66
N VAL A 211 4.98 -9.73 -0.35
CA VAL A 211 5.92 -10.61 0.34
C VAL A 211 5.17 -11.82 0.91
N ASN A 212 5.59 -13.01 0.53
CA ASN A 212 4.94 -14.27 0.88
C ASN A 212 5.95 -15.22 1.52
N TYR A 213 5.72 -15.55 2.79
CA TYR A 213 6.53 -16.46 3.57
C TYR A 213 5.69 -17.66 4.04
N PRO A 214 6.24 -18.89 4.05
CA PRO A 214 7.54 -19.27 3.47
C PRO A 214 7.48 -19.53 1.96
N ASN A 215 6.28 -19.71 1.39
CA ASN A 215 6.08 -20.03 -0.02
C ASN A 215 5.59 -18.81 -0.78
N THR A 216 6.39 -18.33 -1.73
CA THR A 216 6.05 -17.13 -2.52
C THR A 216 4.77 -17.30 -3.35
N ARG A 217 4.35 -18.53 -3.66
CA ARG A 217 3.16 -18.86 -4.46
C ARG A 217 1.87 -19.06 -3.64
N ILE A 218 1.87 -18.78 -2.34
CA ILE A 218 0.67 -18.84 -1.50
C ILE A 218 0.44 -17.48 -0.86
N LEU A 219 -0.62 -16.79 -1.26
CA LEU A 219 -0.93 -15.44 -0.78
C LEU A 219 -1.59 -15.44 0.61
N ASN A 220 -2.45 -16.42 0.89
CA ASN A 220 -3.34 -16.46 2.05
C ASN A 220 -4.18 -15.17 2.21
N PRO A 221 -4.97 -14.75 1.20
CA PRO A 221 -5.57 -13.42 1.13
C PRO A 221 -6.47 -13.09 2.34
N ASN A 222 -7.21 -14.08 2.84
CA ASN A 222 -8.19 -13.91 3.93
C ASN A 222 -7.60 -14.16 5.33
N LYS A 223 -6.29 -14.43 5.44
CA LYS A 223 -5.61 -14.57 6.74
C LYS A 223 -5.39 -13.18 7.32
N ASN A 224 -5.57 -13.03 8.64
CA ASN A 224 -5.20 -11.81 9.36
C ASN A 224 -3.70 -11.52 9.16
N ALA A 225 -3.38 -10.30 8.74
CA ALA A 225 -2.02 -9.84 8.57
C ALA A 225 -1.35 -9.67 9.94
N THR A 226 -0.13 -10.18 10.06
CA THR A 226 0.69 -10.00 11.26
C THR A 226 1.52 -8.72 11.19
N ARG A 227 2.13 -8.32 12.32
CA ARG A 227 3.06 -7.18 12.36
C ARG A 227 4.23 -7.36 11.37
N GLY A 228 4.74 -8.58 11.22
CA GLY A 228 5.74 -8.93 10.21
C GLY A 228 5.23 -8.77 8.78
N ASP A 229 3.98 -9.16 8.51
CA ASP A 229 3.35 -8.96 7.19
C ASP A 229 3.22 -7.47 6.86
N ILE A 230 2.71 -6.66 7.80
CA ILE A 230 2.57 -5.21 7.63
C ILE A 230 3.95 -4.59 7.37
N ALA A 231 4.96 -4.93 8.16
CA ALA A 231 6.31 -4.40 7.99
C ALA A 231 6.87 -4.72 6.59
N ALA A 232 6.71 -5.97 6.13
CA ALA A 232 7.19 -6.39 4.83
C ALA A 232 6.50 -5.64 3.68
N PHE A 233 5.16 -5.54 3.69
CA PHE A 233 4.40 -4.87 2.64
C PHE A 233 4.64 -3.35 2.62
N VAL A 234 4.67 -2.70 3.79
CA VAL A 234 4.96 -1.26 3.89
C VAL A 234 6.38 -0.95 3.45
N HIS A 235 7.35 -1.79 3.81
CA HIS A 235 8.72 -1.67 3.30
C HIS A 235 8.75 -1.73 1.77
N GLN A 236 8.12 -2.74 1.15
CA GLN A 236 8.10 -2.83 -0.32
C GLN A 236 7.38 -1.65 -0.97
N ALA A 237 6.30 -1.16 -0.37
CA ALA A 237 5.61 0.03 -0.84
C ALA A 237 6.52 1.28 -0.82
N LEU A 238 7.32 1.46 0.23
CA LEU A 238 8.26 2.57 0.32
C LEU A 238 9.45 2.42 -0.64
N VAL A 239 9.94 1.20 -0.87
CA VAL A 239 10.93 0.92 -1.92
C VAL A 239 10.37 1.27 -3.30
N ASN A 240 9.13 0.88 -3.58
CA ASN A 240 8.45 1.19 -4.83
C ASN A 240 8.30 2.71 -5.08
N GLN A 241 8.16 3.50 -4.01
CA GLN A 241 8.13 4.96 -4.07
C GLN A 241 9.52 5.61 -4.10
N GLY A 242 10.60 4.84 -4.10
CA GLY A 242 11.98 5.35 -4.03
C GLY A 242 12.33 6.01 -2.69
N ARG A 243 11.57 5.70 -1.64
CA ARG A 243 11.75 6.27 -0.28
C ARG A 243 12.57 5.38 0.64
N LEU A 244 12.80 4.12 0.25
CA LEU A 244 13.70 3.18 0.89
C LEU A 244 14.54 2.45 -0.16
N GLU A 245 15.75 2.07 0.23
CA GLU A 245 16.58 1.18 -0.57
C GLU A 245 16.00 -0.24 -0.57
N PRO A 246 16.04 -0.96 -1.71
CA PRO A 246 15.66 -2.37 -1.75
C PRO A 246 16.51 -3.21 -0.78
N LEU A 247 15.92 -4.27 -0.22
CA LEU A 247 16.73 -5.25 0.51
C LEU A 247 17.80 -5.84 -0.42
N GLN A 248 19.01 -5.96 0.13
CA GLN A 248 20.13 -6.63 -0.49
C GLN A 248 19.76 -8.07 -0.86
N SER A 249 20.11 -8.52 -2.07
CA SER A 249 19.79 -9.86 -2.57
C SER A 249 20.44 -10.99 -1.77
N THR A 250 21.49 -10.68 -1.00
CA THR A 250 22.15 -11.62 -0.09
C THR A 250 21.34 -11.91 1.18
N ARG A 251 20.36 -11.07 1.54
CA ARG A 251 19.48 -11.30 2.70
C ARG A 251 18.44 -12.38 2.34
N PRO A 252 18.31 -13.47 3.11
CA PRO A 252 17.33 -14.53 2.83
C PRO A 252 15.88 -14.03 2.68
N ALA A 253 15.51 -12.98 3.42
CA ALA A 253 14.18 -12.39 3.35
C ALA A 253 13.83 -11.81 1.96
N SER A 254 14.84 -11.45 1.15
CA SER A 254 14.62 -10.97 -0.21
C SER A 254 14.02 -12.02 -1.13
N ASN A 255 14.22 -13.32 -0.83
CA ASN A 255 13.63 -14.44 -1.58
C ASN A 255 12.11 -14.56 -1.38
N TYR A 256 11.54 -13.88 -0.38
CA TYR A 256 10.10 -13.88 -0.12
C TYR A 256 9.36 -12.77 -0.88
N ILE A 257 10.08 -11.86 -1.55
CA ILE A 257 9.50 -10.78 -2.35
C ILE A 257 9.04 -11.35 -3.69
N VAL A 258 7.74 -11.28 -3.93
CA VAL A 258 7.07 -11.76 -5.15
C VAL A 258 7.31 -10.80 -6.31
N GLY A 259 7.42 -11.32 -7.52
CA GLY A 259 7.44 -10.49 -8.74
C GLY A 259 8.75 -9.76 -8.98
N ARG A 260 9.76 -9.95 -8.12
CA ARG A 260 11.12 -9.54 -8.42
C ARG A 260 11.62 -10.40 -9.58
N SER A 261 11.76 -9.79 -10.76
CA SER A 261 12.58 -10.37 -11.83
C SER A 261 13.95 -10.57 -11.21
N ILE A 262 14.28 -11.80 -10.83
CA ILE A 262 15.68 -12.17 -10.65
C ILE A 262 16.26 -11.99 -12.04
N ASP A 263 17.14 -11.01 -12.21
CA ASP A 263 17.76 -10.69 -13.49
C ASP A 263 18.09 -12.02 -14.22
N ARG A 264 17.47 -12.18 -15.39
CA ARG A 264 17.78 -13.27 -16.32
C ARG A 264 18.99 -12.88 -17.15
#